data_AF-A0A672KBX4-F1
#
_entry.id   AF-A0A672KBX4-F1
#
_cell.length_a   1.000
_cell.length_b   1.000
_cell.length_c   1.000
_cell.angle_alpha   90.00
_cell.angle_beta   90.00
_cell.angle_gamma   90.00
#
_symmetry.space_group_name_H-M   'P 1'
#
loop_
_entity.id
_entity.type
_entity.pdbx_description
1 polymer ?
#
loop_
_entity_poly.entity_id
_entity_poly.type
_entity_poly.pdbx_seq_one_letter_code
_entity_poly.pdbx_strand_id
1 'polypeptide(L)'
;PGPVSPALLIINLGGKIIYILDQRLRVQDENDDKTQRVMNDIVGTMFNKAFLGALLRQQDLYSHRALRTVLTRIAHASIMRLNPLYDLMAMAFKNQIVLSPRPQDLLLITFNHTDTIKELVKDNPSLVNQISEAQRQLIEEKVYTPLSDGEFHLIRHTLLVLFQDMQIRVSIFLKEKIQNPNGHFVVQTSGPVPYGFEVPGLISTELAPIAGEFDEGGSPTEGPGNKGGGLLAMMDEL
;
A
#
# COMPACT_ATOMS: atom_id res chain seq x y z
N PRO A 1 1.68 20.27 12.83
CA PRO A 1 1.98 19.95 11.41
C PRO A 1 3.04 18.84 11.34
N GLY A 2 2.59 17.59 11.13
CA GLY A 2 3.51 16.44 11.02
C GLY A 2 4.25 16.42 9.67
N PRO A 3 5.28 15.56 9.52
CA PRO A 3 6.15 15.51 8.35
C PRO A 3 5.51 14.76 7.16
N VAL A 4 4.18 14.75 7.03
CA VAL A 4 3.51 13.83 6.12
C VAL A 4 3.44 14.45 4.73
N SER A 5 4.41 14.13 3.88
CA SER A 5 4.27 14.38 2.45
C SER A 5 3.24 13.36 1.87
N PRO A 6 2.27 13.79 1.05
CA PRO A 6 1.34 12.88 0.38
C PRO A 6 2.00 12.02 -0.71
N ALA A 7 3.31 12.15 -0.94
CA ALA A 7 4.03 11.37 -1.94
C ALA A 7 3.89 9.87 -1.70
N LEU A 8 4.09 9.37 -0.47
CA LEU A 8 3.91 7.93 -0.19
C LEU A 8 2.48 7.47 -0.48
N LEU A 9 1.49 8.28 -0.14
CA LEU A 9 0.09 7.94 -0.37
C LEU A 9 -0.24 7.86 -1.87
N ILE A 10 0.15 8.87 -2.65
CA ILE A 10 -0.14 8.93 -4.08
C ILE A 10 0.67 7.91 -4.86
N ILE A 11 1.95 7.72 -4.54
CA ILE A 11 2.81 6.75 -5.24
C ILE A 11 2.29 5.33 -5.03
N ASN A 12 1.95 4.95 -3.79
CA ASN A 12 1.47 3.60 -3.52
C ASN A 12 0.07 3.35 -4.09
N LEU A 13 -0.88 4.28 -3.95
CA LEU A 13 -2.21 4.11 -4.54
C LEU A 13 -2.18 4.16 -6.07
N GLY A 14 -1.37 5.06 -6.64
CA GLY A 14 -1.15 5.12 -8.08
C GLY A 14 -0.48 3.86 -8.62
N GLY A 15 0.44 3.26 -7.88
CA GLY A 15 1.03 1.97 -8.24
C GLY A 15 -0.02 0.86 -8.30
N LYS A 16 -0.95 0.81 -7.33
CA LYS A 16 -2.09 -0.12 -7.40
C LYS A 16 -2.99 0.14 -8.61
N ILE A 17 -3.23 1.40 -9.00
CA ILE A 17 -3.96 1.74 -10.23
C ILE A 17 -3.24 1.14 -11.43
N ILE A 18 -1.95 1.41 -11.57
CA ILE A 18 -1.14 0.99 -12.70
C ILE A 18 -1.17 -0.53 -12.84
N TYR A 19 -1.08 -1.29 -11.75
CA TYR A 19 -1.14 -2.75 -11.79
C TYR A 19 -2.50 -3.26 -12.29
N ILE A 20 -3.59 -2.72 -11.73
CA ILE A 20 -4.94 -3.13 -12.14
C ILE A 20 -5.19 -2.76 -13.61
N LEU A 21 -4.68 -1.63 -14.07
CA LEU A 21 -4.81 -1.21 -15.46
C LEU A 21 -3.99 -2.09 -16.40
N ASP A 22 -2.74 -2.41 -16.06
CA ASP A 22 -1.88 -3.29 -16.85
C ASP A 22 -2.56 -4.64 -17.10
N GLN A 23 -3.07 -5.30 -16.04
CA GLN A 23 -3.78 -6.57 -16.16
C GLN A 23 -5.00 -6.48 -17.06
N ARG A 24 -5.85 -5.49 -16.81
CA ARG A 24 -7.12 -5.36 -17.54
C ARG A 24 -6.91 -5.00 -19.00
N LEU A 25 -5.88 -4.19 -19.30
CA LEU A 25 -5.52 -3.87 -20.68
C LEU A 25 -4.96 -5.09 -21.41
N ARG A 26 -4.13 -5.91 -20.76
CA ARG A 26 -3.62 -7.17 -21.33
C ARG A 26 -4.73 -8.18 -21.65
N VAL A 27 -5.78 -8.24 -20.82
CA VAL A 27 -6.94 -9.11 -21.06
C VAL A 27 -7.83 -8.58 -22.20
N GLN A 28 -7.92 -7.27 -22.38
CA GLN A 28 -8.83 -6.65 -23.36
C GLN A 28 -8.20 -6.38 -24.73
N ASP A 29 -6.89 -6.19 -24.81
CA ASP A 29 -6.18 -5.75 -26.01
C ASP A 29 -4.96 -6.63 -26.24
N GLU A 30 -5.01 -7.46 -27.30
CA GLU A 30 -3.86 -8.24 -27.75
C GLU A 30 -2.78 -7.36 -28.41
N ASN A 31 -3.10 -6.09 -28.71
CA ASN A 31 -2.16 -5.14 -29.29
C ASN A 31 -1.35 -4.42 -28.21
N ASP A 32 -0.17 -4.96 -27.92
CA ASP A 32 0.76 -4.45 -26.91
C ASP A 32 1.10 -2.96 -27.10
N ASP A 33 1.17 -2.46 -28.34
CA ASP A 33 1.51 -1.05 -28.62
C ASP A 33 0.54 -0.04 -28.01
N LYS A 34 -0.76 -0.35 -28.01
CA LYS A 34 -1.78 0.55 -27.45
C LYS A 34 -1.77 0.51 -25.93
N THR A 35 -1.62 -0.67 -25.36
CA THR A 35 -1.43 -0.86 -23.91
C THR A 35 -0.19 -0.11 -23.43
N GLN A 36 0.94 -0.26 -24.12
CA GLN A 36 2.19 0.43 -23.79
C GLN A 36 2.05 1.96 -23.86
N ARG A 37 1.34 2.51 -24.85
CA ARG A 37 1.08 3.96 -24.92
C ARG A 37 0.29 4.46 -23.71
N VAL A 38 -0.79 3.77 -23.35
CA VAL A 38 -1.61 4.15 -22.19
C VAL A 38 -0.80 4.08 -20.89
N MET A 39 0.01 3.03 -20.72
CA MET A 39 0.89 2.88 -19.56
C MET A 39 1.93 4.00 -19.48
N ASN A 40 2.58 4.31 -20.60
CA ASN A 40 3.54 5.41 -20.69
C ASN A 40 2.92 6.76 -20.33
N ASP A 41 1.69 7.04 -20.79
CA ASP A 41 0.99 8.30 -20.49
C ASP A 41 0.63 8.44 -19.00
N ILE A 42 0.14 7.35 -18.38
CA ILE A 42 -0.22 7.33 -16.95
C ILE A 42 1.02 7.48 -16.09
N VAL A 43 2.07 6.72 -16.39
CA VAL A 43 3.35 6.78 -15.66
C VAL A 43 4.00 8.16 -15.84
N GLY A 44 4.01 8.72 -17.05
CA GLY A 44 4.53 10.06 -17.30
C GLY A 44 3.75 11.15 -16.55
N THR A 45 2.44 11.00 -16.39
CA THR A 45 1.62 11.90 -15.58
C THR A 45 1.95 11.77 -14.09
N MET A 46 2.06 10.53 -13.60
CA MET A 46 2.28 10.23 -12.19
C MET A 46 3.69 10.63 -11.70
N PHE A 47 4.70 10.47 -12.55
CA PHE A 47 6.10 10.79 -12.23
C PHE A 47 6.57 12.13 -12.83
N ASN A 48 5.62 12.98 -13.25
CA ASN A 48 5.94 14.33 -13.71
C ASN A 48 6.67 15.12 -12.60
N LYS A 49 7.80 15.75 -12.97
CA LYS A 49 8.67 16.47 -12.02
C LYS A 49 7.95 17.56 -11.22
N ALA A 50 7.06 18.34 -11.84
CA ALA A 50 6.33 19.40 -11.15
C ALA A 50 5.29 18.83 -10.17
N PHE A 51 4.62 17.75 -10.58
CA PHE A 51 3.67 17.04 -9.74
C PHE A 51 4.35 16.37 -8.54
N LEU A 52 5.42 15.61 -8.76
CA LEU A 52 6.21 15.00 -7.69
C LEU A 52 6.79 16.05 -6.74
N GLY A 53 7.35 17.14 -7.28
CA GLY A 53 7.84 18.24 -6.46
C GLY A 53 6.74 18.85 -5.58
N ALA A 54 5.50 18.93 -6.08
CA ALA A 54 4.37 19.39 -5.28
C ALA A 54 3.96 18.37 -4.19
N LEU A 55 4.04 17.07 -4.46
CA LEU A 55 3.73 16.00 -3.51
C LEU A 55 4.76 15.88 -2.38
N LEU A 56 6.04 16.08 -2.69
CA LEU A 56 7.14 15.98 -1.73
C LEU A 56 7.17 17.13 -0.72
N ARG A 57 6.43 18.22 -0.97
CA ARG A 57 6.25 19.28 0.02
C ARG A 57 5.42 18.80 1.20
N GLN A 58 5.82 19.24 2.40
CA GLN A 58 5.04 19.05 3.62
C GLN A 58 3.69 19.78 3.48
N GLN A 59 2.61 19.03 3.63
CA GLN A 59 1.24 19.53 3.53
C GLN A 59 0.30 18.53 4.22
N ASP A 60 -0.92 18.96 4.52
CA ASP A 60 -1.91 18.04 5.08
C ASP A 60 -2.30 16.95 4.07
N LEU A 61 -2.65 15.77 4.59
CA LEU A 61 -3.15 14.69 3.74
C LEU A 61 -4.45 15.08 3.03
N TYR A 62 -4.62 14.54 1.82
CA TYR A 62 -5.84 14.70 1.06
C TYR A 62 -7.02 14.04 1.77
N SER A 63 -8.18 14.71 1.75
CA SER A 63 -9.46 14.04 2.02
C SER A 63 -9.71 12.93 1.00
N HIS A 64 -10.52 11.93 1.33
CA HIS A 64 -10.89 10.87 0.38
C HIS A 64 -11.44 11.41 -0.95
N ARG A 65 -12.20 12.52 -0.91
CA ARG A 65 -12.73 13.18 -2.12
C ARG A 65 -11.62 13.78 -2.97
N ALA A 66 -10.68 14.49 -2.35
CA ALA A 66 -9.53 15.06 -3.05
C ALA A 66 -8.62 13.95 -3.62
N LEU A 67 -8.36 12.91 -2.84
CA LEU A 67 -7.55 11.76 -3.23
C LEU A 67 -8.16 11.02 -4.44
N ARG A 68 -9.47 10.73 -4.41
CA ARG A 68 -10.19 10.16 -5.56
C ARG A 68 -10.07 11.03 -6.81
N THR A 69 -10.18 12.36 -6.65
CA THR A 69 -10.06 13.31 -7.75
C THR A 69 -8.67 13.29 -8.39
N VAL A 70 -7.62 13.32 -7.57
CA VAL A 70 -6.23 13.25 -8.05
C VAL A 70 -5.95 11.93 -8.76
N LEU A 71 -6.35 10.81 -8.15
CA LEU A 71 -6.17 9.48 -8.72
C LEU A 71 -6.95 9.27 -10.03
N THR A 72 -8.14 9.87 -10.15
CA THR A 72 -8.92 9.86 -11.40
C THR A 72 -8.24 10.65 -12.50
N ARG A 73 -7.59 11.76 -12.16
CA ARG A 73 -6.79 12.54 -13.12
C ARG A 73 -5.53 11.78 -13.57
N ILE A 74 -4.90 11.02 -12.68
CA ILE A 74 -3.77 10.14 -13.05
C ILE A 74 -4.26 9.01 -13.96
N ALA A 75 -5.38 8.39 -13.63
CA ALA A 75 -5.99 7.31 -14.39
C ALA A 75 -6.77 7.77 -15.63
N HIS A 76 -6.74 9.06 -15.99
CA HIS A 76 -7.64 9.68 -16.97
C HIS A 76 -7.44 9.15 -18.41
N ALA A 77 -6.33 8.45 -18.66
CA ALA A 77 -6.07 7.72 -19.89
C ALA A 77 -6.78 6.35 -19.96
N SER A 78 -7.37 5.87 -18.85
CA SER A 78 -8.07 4.58 -18.80
C SER A 78 -9.57 4.73 -19.06
N ILE A 79 -10.13 3.80 -19.84
CA ILE A 79 -11.58 3.66 -20.08
C ILE A 79 -12.33 3.21 -18.80
N MET A 80 -11.62 3.02 -17.69
CA MET A 80 -12.11 2.35 -16.49
C MET A 80 -12.77 3.30 -15.50
N ARG A 81 -13.97 2.95 -15.03
CA ARG A 81 -14.64 3.67 -13.93
C ARG A 81 -13.87 3.46 -12.63
N LEU A 82 -13.25 4.52 -12.09
CA LEU A 82 -12.40 4.45 -10.90
C LEU A 82 -13.14 4.15 -9.58
N ASN A 83 -14.48 4.29 -9.52
CA ASN A 83 -15.21 4.17 -8.25
C ASN A 83 -15.00 2.83 -7.51
N PRO A 84 -15.25 1.65 -8.10
CA PRO A 84 -14.96 0.38 -7.43
C PRO A 84 -13.46 0.09 -7.31
N LEU A 85 -12.62 0.74 -8.13
CA LEU A 85 -11.17 0.59 -8.08
C LEU A 85 -10.58 1.28 -6.86
N TYR A 86 -11.01 2.50 -6.55
CA TYR A 86 -10.46 3.27 -5.43
C TYR A 86 -10.56 2.50 -4.11
N ASP A 87 -11.73 1.92 -3.87
CA ASP A 87 -12.01 1.18 -2.65
C ASP A 87 -11.13 -0.08 -2.54
N LEU A 88 -10.98 -0.83 -3.63
CA LEU A 88 -10.06 -1.98 -3.70
C LEU A 88 -8.62 -1.58 -3.41
N MET A 89 -8.14 -0.52 -4.06
CA MET A 89 -6.75 -0.06 -3.94
C MET A 89 -6.46 0.51 -2.55
N ALA A 90 -7.40 1.25 -1.97
CA ALA A 90 -7.32 1.74 -0.61
C ALA A 90 -7.25 0.58 0.39
N MET A 91 -8.09 -0.44 0.22
CA MET A 91 -8.04 -1.63 1.09
C MET A 91 -6.73 -2.42 0.90
N ALA A 92 -6.25 -2.58 -0.33
CA ALA A 92 -4.98 -3.25 -0.60
C ALA A 92 -3.78 -2.53 0.03
N PHE A 93 -3.74 -1.19 -0.07
CA PHE A 93 -2.67 -0.40 0.55
C PHE A 93 -2.81 -0.36 2.08
N LYS A 94 -4.02 -0.22 2.62
CA LYS A 94 -4.29 -0.35 4.07
C LYS A 94 -3.75 -1.66 4.61
N ASN A 95 -3.98 -2.78 3.92
CA ASN A 95 -3.47 -4.09 4.32
C ASN A 95 -1.92 -4.12 4.36
N GLN A 96 -1.23 -3.56 3.36
CA GLN A 96 0.23 -3.49 3.35
C GLN A 96 0.79 -2.66 4.52
N ILE A 97 0.13 -1.54 4.87
CA ILE A 97 0.53 -0.71 6.01
C ILE A 97 0.30 -1.46 7.35
N VAL A 98 -0.81 -2.17 7.48
CA VAL A 98 -1.11 -2.96 8.69
C VAL A 98 -0.06 -4.06 8.89
N LEU A 99 0.32 -4.75 7.82
CA LEU A 99 1.28 -5.85 7.86
C LEU A 99 2.76 -5.43 7.93
N SER A 100 3.06 -4.13 7.81
CA SER A 100 4.44 -3.62 7.92
C SER A 100 4.96 -3.78 9.36
N PRO A 101 5.97 -4.62 9.64
CA PRO A 101 6.46 -4.79 11.00
C PRO A 101 7.15 -3.52 11.52
N ARG A 102 7.97 -2.89 10.67
CA ARG A 102 8.67 -1.64 11.00
C ARG A 102 8.05 -0.47 10.24
N PRO A 103 8.00 0.74 10.83
CA PRO A 103 7.37 1.87 10.16
C PRO A 103 8.19 2.38 8.95
N GLN A 104 9.49 2.08 8.86
CA GLN A 104 10.32 2.35 7.69
C GLN A 104 9.98 1.42 6.50
N ASP A 105 9.32 0.28 6.74
CA ASP A 105 8.92 -0.64 5.66
C ASP A 105 7.87 0.00 4.72
N LEU A 106 7.28 1.15 5.10
CA LEU A 106 6.50 2.01 4.21
C LEU A 106 7.29 2.48 2.99
N LEU A 107 8.58 2.78 3.16
CA LEU A 107 9.45 3.12 2.04
C LEU A 107 9.71 1.90 1.18
N LEU A 108 9.89 0.72 1.78
CA LEU A 108 10.08 -0.52 1.03
C LEU A 108 8.87 -0.85 0.16
N ILE A 109 7.65 -0.68 0.68
CA ILE A 109 6.42 -0.81 -0.12
C ILE A 109 6.46 0.15 -1.32
N THR A 110 6.86 1.40 -1.08
CA THR A 110 6.96 2.44 -2.12
C THR A 110 8.02 2.09 -3.17
N PHE A 111 9.19 1.60 -2.75
CA PHE A 111 10.26 1.21 -3.67
C PHE A 111 9.86 0.02 -4.51
N ASN A 112 9.29 -1.03 -3.90
CA ASN A 112 8.73 -2.17 -4.63
C ASN A 112 7.70 -1.73 -5.68
N HIS A 113 6.87 -0.74 -5.33
CA HIS A 113 5.94 -0.16 -6.29
C HIS A 113 6.64 0.52 -7.46
N THR A 114 7.58 1.42 -7.19
CA THR A 114 8.32 2.13 -8.22
C THR A 114 9.18 1.22 -9.10
N ASP A 115 9.77 0.16 -8.56
CA ASP A 115 10.59 -0.79 -9.32
C ASP A 115 9.73 -1.61 -10.29
N THR A 116 8.57 -2.08 -9.82
CA THR A 116 7.63 -2.79 -10.70
C THR A 116 7.11 -1.87 -11.79
N ILE A 117 6.76 -0.62 -11.47
CA ILE A 117 6.31 0.36 -12.48
C ILE A 117 7.41 0.66 -13.50
N LYS A 118 8.66 0.75 -13.04
CA LYS A 118 9.83 0.97 -13.90
C LYS A 118 10.04 -0.18 -14.88
N GLU A 119 9.81 -1.41 -14.46
CA GLU A 119 9.83 -2.59 -15.34
C GLU A 119 8.72 -2.54 -16.40
N LEU A 120 7.52 -2.08 -16.04
CA LEU A 120 6.39 -1.94 -16.98
C LEU A 120 6.67 -0.95 -18.12
N VAL A 121 7.53 0.04 -17.91
CA VAL A 121 7.88 1.07 -18.91
C VAL A 121 9.34 1.01 -19.35
N LYS A 122 9.99 -0.15 -19.21
CA LYS A 122 11.43 -0.33 -19.50
C LYS A 122 11.85 0.09 -20.90
N ASP A 123 10.93 -0.01 -21.87
CA ASP A 123 11.17 0.35 -23.27
C ASP A 123 11.14 1.86 -23.52
N ASN A 124 10.83 2.67 -22.49
CA ASN A 124 10.87 4.13 -22.53
C ASN A 124 11.93 4.68 -21.57
N PRO A 125 13.18 4.90 -22.04
CA PRO A 125 14.29 5.35 -21.19
C PRO A 125 14.02 6.69 -20.48
N SER A 126 13.20 7.57 -21.07
CA SER A 126 12.84 8.85 -20.48
C SER A 126 12.02 8.64 -19.19
N LEU A 127 11.03 7.74 -19.22
CA LEU A 127 10.21 7.42 -18.05
C LEU A 127 11.02 6.66 -16.99
N VAL A 128 11.86 5.72 -17.41
CA VAL A 128 12.78 4.99 -16.51
C VAL A 128 13.67 5.97 -15.74
N ASN A 129 14.19 6.99 -16.42
CA ASN A 129 14.99 8.04 -15.79
C ASN A 129 14.14 8.92 -14.84
N GLN A 130 12.91 9.25 -15.21
CA GLN A 130 11.99 10.02 -14.34
C GLN A 130 11.66 9.25 -13.04
N ILE A 131 11.39 7.94 -13.13
CA ILE A 131 11.11 7.11 -11.95
C ILE A 131 12.37 6.99 -11.09
N SER A 132 13.54 6.79 -11.69
CA SER A 132 14.81 6.70 -10.94
C SER A 132 15.12 8.00 -10.21
N GLU A 133 14.84 9.14 -10.84
CA GLU A 133 14.97 10.46 -10.21
C GLU A 133 13.96 10.64 -9.06
N ALA A 134 12.73 10.15 -9.20
CA ALA A 134 11.75 10.14 -8.12
C ALA A 134 12.19 9.28 -6.93
N GLN A 135 12.72 8.07 -7.18
CA GLN A 135 13.31 7.21 -6.16
C GLN A 135 14.47 7.93 -5.45
N ARG A 136 15.35 8.58 -6.20
CA ARG A 136 16.45 9.38 -5.66
C ARG A 136 15.94 10.50 -4.74
N GLN A 137 14.89 11.23 -5.13
CA GLN A 137 14.29 12.29 -4.31
C GLN A 137 13.62 11.77 -3.03
N LEU A 138 13.08 10.53 -3.04
CA LEU A 138 12.57 9.88 -1.84
C LEU A 138 13.70 9.50 -0.87
N ILE A 139 14.86 9.10 -1.40
CA ILE A 139 16.05 8.69 -0.64
C ILE A 139 16.89 9.89 -0.20
N GLU A 140 16.89 11.00 -0.95
CA GLU A 140 17.67 12.18 -0.63
C GLU A 140 17.46 12.60 0.84
N GLU A 141 18.57 12.95 1.51
CA GLU A 141 18.72 13.21 2.95
C GLU A 141 17.76 14.25 3.57
N LYS A 142 16.84 14.83 2.80
CA LYS A 142 15.94 15.89 3.25
C LYS A 142 14.48 15.47 3.44
N VAL A 143 14.04 14.32 2.91
CA VAL A 143 12.60 13.95 2.94
C VAL A 143 12.29 12.82 3.91
N TYR A 144 12.84 11.62 3.71
CA TYR A 144 12.51 10.46 4.55
C TYR A 144 13.71 9.82 5.28
N THR A 145 14.90 9.86 4.70
CA THR A 145 16.14 9.35 5.33
C THR A 145 16.48 9.96 6.70
N PRO A 146 16.29 11.28 6.95
CA PRO A 146 16.64 11.84 8.26
C PRO A 146 15.56 11.58 9.32
N LEU A 147 14.42 10.99 8.96
CA LEU A 147 13.31 10.79 9.88
C LEU A 147 13.65 9.71 10.90
N SER A 148 13.33 10.01 12.15
CA SER A 148 13.36 9.06 13.25
C SER A 148 12.24 8.02 13.13
N ASP A 149 12.39 6.91 13.86
CA ASP A 149 11.37 5.88 13.98
C ASP A 149 10.01 6.43 14.47
N GLY A 150 10.04 7.43 15.35
CA GLY A 150 8.84 8.11 15.85
C GLY A 150 8.13 8.91 14.75
N GLU A 151 8.87 9.57 13.87
CA GLU A 151 8.30 10.29 12.73
C GLU A 151 7.73 9.33 11.68
N PHE A 152 8.42 8.21 11.41
CA PHE A 152 7.88 7.14 10.58
C PHE A 152 6.61 6.54 11.19
N HIS A 153 6.57 6.35 12.52
CA HIS A 153 5.37 5.88 13.20
C HIS A 153 4.23 6.89 13.09
N LEU A 154 4.52 8.19 13.19
CA LEU A 154 3.53 9.25 12.99
C LEU A 154 2.98 9.23 11.55
N ILE A 155 3.83 9.06 10.54
CA ILE A 155 3.39 8.88 9.15
C ILE A 155 2.48 7.65 9.04
N ARG A 156 2.92 6.50 9.56
CA ARG A 156 2.14 5.24 9.54
C ARG A 156 0.77 5.42 10.20
N HIS A 157 0.74 6.01 11.39
CA HIS A 157 -0.49 6.29 12.13
C HIS A 157 -1.41 7.21 11.33
N THR A 158 -0.88 8.29 10.76
CA THR A 158 -1.68 9.24 9.97
C THR A 158 -2.31 8.56 8.74
N LEU A 159 -1.57 7.69 8.05
CA LEU A 159 -2.11 6.90 6.93
C LEU A 159 -3.17 5.90 7.39
N LEU A 160 -2.98 5.23 8.54
CA LEU A 160 -3.97 4.29 9.08
C LEU A 160 -5.25 5.01 9.51
N VAL A 161 -5.15 6.20 10.12
CA VAL A 161 -6.29 7.05 10.48
C VAL A 161 -7.06 7.46 9.23
N LEU A 162 -6.37 7.84 8.14
CA LEU A 162 -7.04 8.14 6.87
C LEU A 162 -7.90 6.98 6.38
N PHE A 163 -7.51 5.72 6.61
CA PHE A 163 -8.27 4.56 6.16
C PHE A 163 -9.08 3.86 7.26
N GLN A 164 -9.16 4.42 8.47
CA GLN A 164 -9.70 3.71 9.65
C GLN A 164 -11.14 3.25 9.43
N ASP A 165 -11.99 4.13 8.88
CA ASP A 165 -13.43 3.91 8.68
C ASP A 165 -13.74 3.11 7.40
N MET A 166 -12.72 2.78 6.60
CA MET A 166 -12.88 1.95 5.41
C MET A 166 -12.96 0.47 5.79
N GLN A 167 -14.17 -0.09 5.70
CA GLN A 167 -14.50 -1.50 5.99
C GLN A 167 -15.11 -2.17 4.74
N ILE A 168 -14.46 -1.95 3.61
CA ILE A 168 -15.00 -2.40 2.32
C ILE A 168 -14.61 -3.86 2.10
N ARG A 169 -15.62 -4.68 1.76
CA ARG A 169 -15.44 -6.10 1.48
C ARG A 169 -14.81 -6.28 0.11
N VAL A 170 -13.60 -6.82 0.09
CA VAL A 170 -12.88 -7.16 -1.14
C VAL A 170 -12.97 -8.67 -1.35
N SER A 171 -13.56 -9.10 -2.46
CA SER A 171 -13.84 -10.52 -2.74
C SER A 171 -12.60 -11.41 -2.63
N ILE A 172 -11.47 -10.98 -3.19
CA ILE A 172 -10.21 -11.73 -3.11
C ILE A 172 -9.68 -11.82 -1.67
N PHE A 173 -9.85 -10.78 -0.86
CA PHE A 173 -9.44 -10.82 0.55
C PHE A 173 -10.33 -11.71 1.41
N LEU A 174 -11.62 -11.79 1.08
CA LEU A 174 -12.54 -12.75 1.71
C LEU A 174 -12.17 -14.19 1.34
N LYS A 175 -11.88 -14.44 0.06
CA LYS A 175 -11.48 -15.77 -0.44
C LYS A 175 -10.19 -16.26 0.24
N GLU A 176 -9.20 -15.39 0.37
CA GLU A 176 -7.90 -15.69 0.99
C GLU A 176 -7.91 -15.61 2.53
N LYS A 177 -9.07 -15.37 3.15
CA LYS A 177 -9.22 -15.19 4.61
C LYS A 177 -8.37 -14.06 5.21
N ILE A 178 -7.99 -13.09 4.38
CA ILE A 178 -7.34 -11.84 4.81
C ILE A 178 -8.37 -10.92 5.47
N GLN A 179 -9.63 -10.99 5.03
CA GLN A 179 -10.76 -10.28 5.64
C GLN A 179 -11.81 -11.22 6.21
N ASN A 180 -12.46 -10.76 7.27
CA ASN A 180 -13.71 -11.32 7.77
C ASN A 180 -14.91 -10.87 6.89
N PRO A 181 -16.05 -11.57 6.91
CA PRO A 181 -17.25 -11.17 6.17
C PRO A 181 -17.79 -9.77 6.52
N ASN A 182 -17.39 -9.21 7.65
CA ASN A 182 -17.70 -7.84 8.09
C ASN A 182 -16.74 -6.77 7.49
N GLY A 183 -15.75 -7.16 6.68
CA GLY A 183 -14.79 -6.25 6.02
C GLY A 183 -13.56 -5.89 6.86
N HIS A 184 -13.45 -6.37 8.10
CA HIS A 184 -12.24 -6.18 8.91
C HIS A 184 -11.12 -7.11 8.48
N PHE A 185 -9.88 -6.63 8.59
CA PHE A 185 -8.69 -7.45 8.37
C PHE A 185 -8.46 -8.41 9.53
N VAL A 186 -8.05 -9.63 9.21
CA VAL A 186 -7.57 -10.61 10.18
C VAL A 186 -6.10 -10.32 10.44
N VAL A 187 -5.79 -9.87 11.66
CA VAL A 187 -4.40 -9.62 12.09
C VAL A 187 -3.92 -10.83 12.87
N GLN A 188 -2.81 -11.42 12.45
CA GLN A 188 -2.18 -12.50 13.19
C GLN A 188 -1.60 -11.95 14.50
N THR A 189 -2.03 -12.51 15.63
CA THR A 189 -1.53 -12.16 16.97
C THR A 189 -0.28 -12.96 17.35
N SER A 190 0.15 -13.87 16.49
CA SER A 190 1.29 -14.76 16.68
C SER A 190 2.25 -14.68 15.49
N GLY A 191 3.56 -14.69 15.74
CA GLY A 191 4.57 -14.68 14.69
C GLY A 191 5.95 -14.34 15.24
N PRO A 192 6.98 -14.33 14.37
CA PRO A 192 8.30 -13.86 14.76
C PRO A 192 8.22 -12.39 15.21
N VAL A 193 8.94 -12.07 16.29
CA VAL A 193 9.08 -10.68 16.72
C VAL A 193 9.86 -9.87 15.68
N PRO A 194 9.57 -8.56 15.55
CA PRO A 194 10.33 -7.69 14.66
C PRO A 194 11.84 -7.72 14.97
N TYR A 195 12.65 -7.49 13.95
CA TYR A 195 14.12 -7.43 14.10
C TYR A 195 14.52 -6.43 15.19
N GLY A 196 15.41 -6.83 16.09
CA GLY A 196 15.89 -6.01 17.21
C GLY A 196 15.00 -6.05 18.46
N PHE A 197 13.93 -6.85 18.47
CA PHE A 197 13.07 -7.04 19.64
C PHE A 197 13.19 -8.47 20.15
N GLU A 198 13.15 -8.62 21.47
CA GLU A 198 13.05 -9.93 22.12
C GLU A 198 11.59 -10.42 22.13
N VAL A 199 11.41 -11.74 22.20
CA VAL A 199 10.09 -12.33 22.40
C VAL A 199 9.55 -11.85 23.75
N PRO A 200 8.36 -11.22 23.80
CA PRO A 200 7.77 -10.81 25.07
C PRO A 200 7.76 -11.97 26.06
N GLY A 201 8.20 -11.71 27.29
CA GLY A 201 8.18 -12.69 28.36
C GLY A 201 6.76 -13.20 28.64
N LEU A 202 6.65 -14.37 29.25
CA LEU A 202 5.36 -14.92 29.70
C LEU A 202 4.77 -13.99 30.76
N ILE A 203 3.57 -13.47 30.50
CA ILE A 203 2.79 -12.74 31.51
C ILE A 203 2.48 -13.74 32.63
N SER A 204 3.14 -13.61 33.78
CA SER A 204 2.79 -14.40 34.95
C SER A 204 1.48 -13.87 35.50
N THR A 205 0.42 -14.67 35.39
CA THR A 205 -0.92 -14.35 35.87
C THR A 205 -1.01 -14.47 37.40
N GLU A 206 -0.17 -13.77 38.16
CA GLU A 206 -0.44 -13.59 39.60
C GLU A 206 -1.66 -12.68 39.87
N LEU A 207 -2.19 -12.04 38.82
CA LEU A 207 -3.47 -11.31 38.83
C LEU A 207 -4.67 -12.14 38.33
N ALA A 208 -4.49 -13.46 38.13
CA ALA A 208 -5.56 -14.39 37.71
C ALA A 208 -6.88 -14.33 38.50
N PRO A 209 -6.95 -13.98 39.81
CA PRO A 209 -8.23 -14.02 40.53
C PRO A 209 -9.26 -13.01 40.01
N ILE A 210 -8.86 -11.99 39.24
CA ILE A 210 -9.76 -10.95 38.74
C ILE A 210 -10.33 -11.31 37.36
N ALA A 211 -9.70 -12.21 36.60
CA ALA A 211 -10.08 -12.55 35.23
C ALA A 211 -10.96 -13.80 35.10
N GLY A 212 -11.17 -14.55 36.18
CA GLY A 212 -11.93 -15.82 36.19
C GLY A 212 -13.44 -15.71 35.96
N GLU A 213 -13.98 -14.55 35.55
CA GLU A 213 -15.41 -14.36 35.23
C GLU A 213 -15.73 -14.38 33.73
N PHE A 214 -14.74 -14.58 32.84
CA PHE A 214 -14.99 -14.65 31.40
C PHE A 214 -14.51 -15.99 30.84
N ASP A 215 -15.48 -16.90 30.70
CA ASP A 215 -15.33 -18.30 30.30
C ASP A 215 -14.75 -18.47 28.86
N GLU A 216 -13.81 -19.40 28.72
CA GLU A 216 -13.09 -19.75 27.49
C GLU A 216 -13.85 -20.81 26.68
N GLY A 217 -13.86 -20.65 25.35
CA GLY A 217 -14.34 -21.70 24.44
C GLY A 217 -13.73 -21.59 23.05
N GLY A 218 -12.53 -22.16 22.84
CA GLY A 218 -11.98 -22.35 21.49
C GLY A 218 -10.54 -22.82 21.45
N SER A 219 -10.34 -24.09 21.12
CA SER A 219 -9.04 -24.77 20.93
C SER A 219 -8.19 -24.17 19.79
N PRO A 220 -6.83 -24.22 19.87
CA PRO A 220 -5.94 -23.64 18.88
C PRO A 220 -5.76 -24.55 17.66
N THR A 221 -5.92 -23.99 16.45
CA THR A 221 -5.58 -24.66 15.17
C THR A 221 -4.24 -24.19 14.63
N GLU A 222 -3.42 -25.14 14.16
CA GLU A 222 -2.11 -24.97 13.52
C GLU A 222 -2.11 -23.88 12.42
N GLY A 223 -1.07 -23.03 12.44
CA GLY A 223 -0.93 -21.89 11.55
C GLY A 223 -0.31 -22.24 10.19
N PRO A 224 -0.80 -21.70 9.06
CA PRO A 224 -0.10 -21.78 7.79
C PRO A 224 0.85 -20.61 7.60
N GLY A 225 2.00 -20.92 6.99
CA GLY A 225 3.13 -20.01 6.77
C GLY A 225 2.82 -18.74 5.98
N ASN A 226 3.73 -17.78 6.19
CA ASN A 226 3.78 -16.43 5.66
C ASN A 226 3.55 -16.35 4.13
N LYS A 227 2.39 -15.85 3.71
CA LYS A 227 2.02 -15.58 2.30
C LYS A 227 2.02 -14.07 1.97
N GLY A 228 2.97 -13.31 2.51
CA GLY A 228 3.12 -11.89 2.19
C GLY A 228 3.53 -11.58 0.74
N GLY A 229 4.07 -12.56 0.00
CA GLY A 229 4.52 -12.38 -1.39
C GLY A 229 3.48 -12.65 -2.48
N GLY A 230 2.29 -13.18 -2.15
CA GLY A 230 1.34 -13.69 -3.14
C GLY A 230 0.45 -12.64 -3.81
N LEU A 231 0.31 -11.45 -3.24
CA LEU A 231 -0.62 -10.43 -3.75
C LEU A 231 -0.19 -9.79 -5.09
N LEU A 232 1.10 -9.86 -5.44
CA LEU A 232 1.59 -9.39 -6.74
C LEU A 232 1.42 -10.48 -7.83
N ALA A 233 1.46 -11.76 -7.45
CA ALA A 233 1.31 -12.90 -8.38
C ALA A 233 -0.16 -13.27 -8.66
N MET A 234 -1.08 -13.04 -7.71
CA MET A 234 -2.52 -13.39 -7.88
C MET A 234 -3.33 -12.35 -8.64
N MET A 235 -2.63 -11.34 -9.13
CA MET A 235 -3.14 -10.28 -9.95
C MET A 235 -3.16 -10.71 -11.43
N ASP A 236 -2.56 -11.87 -11.76
CA ASP A 236 -2.58 -12.52 -13.08
C ASP A 236 -3.84 -13.37 -13.37
N GLU A 237 -4.74 -13.57 -12.40
CA GLU A 237 -5.94 -14.42 -12.54
C GLU A 237 -7.29 -13.66 -12.49
N LEU A 238 -7.31 -12.34 -12.77
CA LEU A 238 -8.54 -11.54 -12.87
C LEU A 238 -8.77 -10.93 -14.25
#